data_AF-A0A2P5XRC8-F1
#
_entry.id   AF-A0A2P5XRC8-F1
#
_cell.length_a   1.000
_cell.length_b   1.000
_cell.length_c   1.000
_cell.angle_alpha   90.00
_cell.angle_beta   90.00
_cell.angle_gamma   90.00
#
_symmetry.space_group_name_H-M   'P 1'
#
loop_
_entity.id
_entity.type
_entity.pdbx_description
1 polymer ?
#
loop_
_entity_poly.entity_id
_entity_poly.type
_entity_poly.pdbx_seq_one_letter_code
_entity_poly.pdbx_strand_id
1 'polypeptide(L)'
;MARRYCYNDVLPLTAMVAIECTNVGLNVLFKKATSKGMSYFIFITYTYAIGALLLLSLSFPFPSRQVLPSLNFHLGFRIFLFGLIGFFAQVCAYKRIDYSNPTLASTISNLSPAFTFILAVLFRRISSCSLQRPPSFFLSITVFYFTSTFIFKLGHWGILLAVAYLLFSIRYIIQTHVMEIYPAELLVALFYNICGAIISAPVSLIAESELSSWMLRPSVAVIAVLCSGVIQGFSSFVIAWGLHLKGPVYIAIFKPVSIAIAAFMSAIFLGDSLYLGSIIGVIIISIGFYAVIWEKAKEAERTTSSSKVPLLKVEDARISKRNARILKRK
;
A
#
# COMPACT_ATOMS: atom_id res chain seq x y z
N MET A 1 -12.21 6.84 26.25
CA MET A 1 -11.67 7.75 25.21
C MET A 1 -10.25 7.34 24.80
N ALA A 2 -9.30 7.17 25.75
CA ALA A 2 -7.91 6.76 25.47
C ALA A 2 -7.75 5.41 24.71
N ARG A 3 -8.52 4.37 25.07
CA ARG A 3 -8.46 3.05 24.39
C ARG A 3 -8.89 3.12 22.91
N ARG A 4 -9.84 4.00 22.59
CA ARG A 4 -10.36 4.21 21.22
C ARG A 4 -9.38 5.03 20.37
N TYR A 5 -8.69 6.00 20.99
CA TYR A 5 -7.63 6.79 20.36
C TYR A 5 -6.39 5.92 20.04
N CYS A 6 -5.95 5.11 21.01
CA CYS A 6 -4.81 4.20 20.81
C CYS A 6 -5.06 3.20 19.68
N TYR A 7 -6.26 2.62 19.61
CA TYR A 7 -6.63 1.64 18.58
C TYR A 7 -6.84 2.25 17.18
N ASN A 8 -7.39 3.47 17.10
CA ASN A 8 -7.71 4.09 15.81
C ASN A 8 -6.56 4.90 15.20
N ASP A 9 -5.62 5.39 16.01
CA ASP A 9 -4.58 6.31 15.55
C ASP A 9 -3.16 5.81 15.78
N VAL A 10 -2.82 5.41 16.99
CA VAL A 10 -1.45 4.98 17.33
C VAL A 10 -1.15 3.60 16.74
N LEU A 11 -2.04 2.63 16.96
CA LEU A 11 -1.82 1.25 16.54
C LEU A 11 -1.69 1.09 15.00
N PRO A 12 -2.54 1.70 14.16
CA PRO A 12 -2.38 1.62 12.71
C PRO A 12 -1.12 2.34 12.22
N LEU A 13 -0.68 3.39 12.92
CA LEU A 13 0.55 4.11 12.57
C LEU A 13 1.78 3.25 12.87
N THR A 14 1.87 2.69 14.08
CA THR A 14 2.96 1.80 14.47
C THR A 14 3.01 0.54 13.61
N ALA A 15 1.86 -0.06 13.32
CA ALA A 15 1.77 -1.26 12.47
C ALA A 15 2.24 -0.97 11.03
N MET A 16 1.85 0.17 10.45
CA MET A 16 2.30 0.57 9.12
C MET A 16 3.81 0.82 9.06
N VAL A 17 4.37 1.53 10.03
CA VAL A 17 5.82 1.77 10.11
C VAL A 17 6.58 0.44 10.26
N ALA A 18 6.09 -0.46 11.12
CA ALA A 18 6.70 -1.78 11.30
C ALA A 18 6.69 -2.59 9.99
N ILE A 19 5.61 -2.55 9.21
CA ILE A 19 5.51 -3.23 7.92
C ILE A 19 6.46 -2.65 6.89
N GLU A 20 6.58 -1.33 6.82
CA GLU A 20 7.54 -0.72 5.89
C GLU A 20 8.98 -1.09 6.26
N CYS A 21 9.35 -1.07 7.55
CA CYS A 21 10.62 -1.62 8.02
C CYS A 21 10.83 -3.08 7.60
N THR A 22 9.81 -3.90 7.77
CA THR A 22 9.90 -5.33 7.52
C THR A 22 9.95 -5.66 6.01
N ASN A 23 9.24 -4.89 5.18
CA ASN A 23 9.30 -4.97 3.72
C ASN A 23 10.70 -4.62 3.18
N VAL A 24 11.37 -3.64 3.79
CA VAL A 24 12.75 -3.31 3.46
C VAL A 24 13.69 -4.48 3.79
N GLY A 25 13.57 -5.05 4.99
CA GLY A 25 14.35 -6.24 5.38
C GLY A 25 14.09 -7.44 4.45
N LEU A 26 12.85 -7.61 4.00
CA LEU A 26 12.46 -8.66 3.06
C LEU A 26 13.16 -8.51 1.71
N ASN A 27 13.29 -7.30 1.18
CA ASN A 27 14.01 -7.07 -0.08
C ASN A 27 15.49 -7.47 0.02
N VAL A 28 16.11 -7.27 1.18
CA VAL A 28 17.50 -7.71 1.44
C VAL A 28 17.60 -9.23 1.53
N LEU A 29 16.66 -9.88 2.24
CA LEU A 29 16.58 -11.34 2.31
C LEU A 29 16.36 -11.97 0.94
N PHE A 30 15.46 -11.39 0.15
CA PHE A 30 15.21 -11.79 -1.23
C PHE A 30 16.48 -11.70 -2.08
N LYS A 31 17.19 -10.55 -2.05
CA LYS A 31 18.44 -10.37 -2.80
C LYS A 31 19.53 -11.38 -2.39
N LYS A 32 19.58 -11.73 -1.09
CA LYS A 32 20.49 -12.77 -0.58
C LYS A 32 20.08 -14.19 -0.98
N ALA A 33 18.78 -14.44 -1.19
CA ALA A 33 18.28 -15.72 -1.69
C ALA A 33 18.56 -15.88 -3.19
N THR A 34 18.31 -14.85 -3.99
CA THR A 34 18.58 -14.89 -5.44
C THR A 34 20.07 -14.92 -5.76
N SER A 35 20.93 -14.27 -4.94
CA SER A 35 22.38 -14.36 -5.09
C SER A 35 22.93 -15.78 -4.90
N LYS A 36 22.15 -16.69 -4.30
CA LYS A 36 22.48 -18.12 -4.16
C LYS A 36 21.83 -19.00 -5.24
N GLY A 37 21.28 -18.39 -6.30
CA GLY A 37 20.69 -19.09 -7.44
C GLY A 37 19.20 -19.42 -7.30
N MET A 38 18.50 -18.90 -6.28
CA MET A 38 17.06 -19.14 -6.14
C MET A 38 16.27 -18.29 -7.16
N SER A 39 15.38 -18.94 -7.92
CA SER A 39 14.47 -18.25 -8.84
C SER A 39 13.44 -17.39 -8.10
N TYR A 40 13.23 -16.16 -8.58
CA TYR A 40 12.27 -15.24 -7.97
C TYR A 40 10.81 -15.72 -8.16
N PHE A 41 10.51 -16.51 -9.20
CA PHE A 41 9.18 -17.09 -9.37
C PHE A 41 8.85 -18.08 -8.26
N ILE A 42 9.78 -18.99 -7.98
CA ILE A 42 9.66 -19.97 -6.89
C ILE A 42 9.55 -19.26 -5.55
N PHE A 43 10.36 -18.22 -5.33
CA PHE A 43 10.30 -17.40 -4.11
C PHE A 43 8.91 -16.79 -3.91
N ILE A 44 8.37 -16.14 -4.95
CA ILE A 44 7.03 -15.54 -4.92
C ILE A 44 5.96 -16.60 -4.59
N THR A 45 6.00 -17.75 -5.27
CA THR A 45 5.03 -18.84 -5.05
C THR A 45 5.03 -19.31 -3.60
N TYR A 46 6.20 -19.56 -3.00
CA TYR A 46 6.26 -19.95 -1.59
C TYR A 46 5.78 -18.85 -0.65
N THR A 47 6.11 -17.58 -0.91
CA THR A 47 5.64 -16.49 -0.05
C THR A 47 4.12 -16.36 -0.02
N TYR A 48 3.46 -16.53 -1.17
CA TYR A 48 1.99 -16.57 -1.22
C TYR A 48 1.41 -17.79 -0.53
N ALA A 49 1.98 -18.98 -0.74
CA ALA A 49 1.50 -20.21 -0.13
C ALA A 49 1.61 -20.16 1.40
N ILE A 50 2.76 -19.76 1.94
CA ILE A 50 2.99 -19.62 3.39
C ILE A 50 2.10 -18.52 3.97
N GLY A 51 1.97 -17.38 3.28
CA GLY A 51 1.07 -16.31 3.69
C GLY A 51 -0.39 -16.75 3.74
N ALA A 52 -0.85 -17.53 2.77
CA ALA A 52 -2.18 -18.12 2.75
C ALA A 52 -2.38 -19.11 3.91
N LEU A 53 -1.41 -20.01 4.15
CA LEU A 53 -1.48 -20.97 5.25
C LEU A 53 -1.53 -20.29 6.63
N LEU A 54 -0.72 -19.24 6.83
CA LEU A 54 -0.71 -18.45 8.06
C LEU A 54 -2.07 -17.79 8.30
N LEU A 55 -2.60 -17.10 7.29
CA LEU A 55 -3.90 -16.41 7.41
C LEU A 55 -5.07 -17.41 7.54
N LEU A 56 -4.98 -18.56 6.87
CA LEU A 56 -5.97 -19.63 6.99
C LEU A 56 -5.99 -20.18 8.42
N SER A 57 -4.81 -20.43 8.99
CA SER A 57 -4.66 -20.86 10.39
C SER A 57 -5.23 -19.83 11.37
N LEU A 58 -5.02 -18.53 11.11
CA LEU A 58 -5.60 -17.45 11.91
C LEU A 58 -7.11 -17.30 11.72
N SER A 59 -7.66 -17.68 10.56
CA SER A 59 -9.10 -17.55 10.27
C SER A 59 -9.95 -18.67 10.89
N PHE A 60 -9.39 -19.87 11.09
CA PHE A 60 -10.13 -21.02 11.63
C PHE A 60 -10.63 -20.85 13.07
N PRO A 61 -9.83 -20.35 14.05
CA PRO A 61 -10.27 -20.21 15.45
C PRO A 61 -11.18 -19.00 15.70
N PHE A 62 -11.27 -18.05 14.77
CA PHE A 62 -12.11 -16.86 14.89
C PHE A 62 -13.20 -16.83 13.80
N PRO A 63 -14.21 -17.71 13.87
CA PRO A 63 -15.32 -17.67 12.92
C PRO A 63 -15.98 -16.29 13.00
N SER A 64 -16.02 -15.62 11.85
CA SER A 64 -16.52 -14.25 11.75
C SER A 64 -17.98 -14.22 12.19
N ARG A 65 -18.30 -13.42 13.22
CA ARG A 65 -19.67 -13.20 13.69
C ARG A 65 -20.48 -12.31 12.74
N GLN A 66 -19.85 -11.78 11.70
CA GLN A 66 -20.49 -10.93 10.71
C GLN A 66 -21.22 -11.79 9.68
N VAL A 67 -22.43 -11.40 9.32
CA VAL A 67 -23.13 -11.96 8.16
C VAL A 67 -22.40 -11.43 6.91
N LEU A 68 -21.51 -12.24 6.34
CA LEU A 68 -20.75 -11.83 5.16
C LEU A 68 -21.62 -11.95 3.90
N PRO A 69 -21.45 -11.05 2.92
CA PRO A 69 -22.10 -11.20 1.62
C PRO A 69 -21.74 -12.54 0.99
N SER A 70 -22.66 -13.15 0.25
CA SER A 70 -22.34 -14.31 -0.58
C SER A 70 -21.26 -13.94 -1.60
N LEU A 71 -20.33 -14.85 -1.86
CA LEU A 71 -19.34 -14.69 -2.91
C LEU A 71 -20.03 -14.76 -4.28
N ASN A 72 -20.47 -13.60 -4.77
CA ASN A 72 -21.02 -13.48 -6.11
C ASN A 72 -19.89 -13.59 -7.14
N PHE A 73 -20.20 -14.08 -8.35
CA PHE A 73 -19.23 -14.21 -9.44
C PHE A 73 -18.47 -12.90 -9.72
N HIS A 74 -19.18 -11.76 -9.70
CA HIS A 74 -18.58 -10.43 -9.89
C HIS A 74 -17.55 -10.06 -8.80
N LEU A 75 -17.81 -10.44 -7.55
CA LEU A 75 -16.88 -10.21 -6.44
C LEU A 75 -15.68 -11.15 -6.55
N GLY A 76 -15.91 -12.43 -6.88
CA GLY A 76 -14.86 -13.40 -7.15
C GLY A 76 -13.91 -12.95 -8.27
N PHE A 77 -14.45 -12.41 -9.37
CA PHE A 77 -13.65 -11.86 -10.46
C PHE A 77 -12.79 -10.67 -10.03
N ARG A 78 -13.34 -9.75 -9.22
CA ARG A 78 -12.56 -8.61 -8.67
C ARG A 78 -11.43 -9.07 -7.76
N ILE A 79 -11.68 -10.07 -6.92
CA ILE A 79 -10.68 -10.67 -6.03
C ILE A 79 -9.59 -11.38 -6.85
N PHE A 80 -9.97 -12.07 -7.92
CA PHE A 80 -9.01 -12.70 -8.83
C PHE A 80 -8.13 -11.65 -9.53
N LEU A 81 -8.72 -10.57 -10.07
CA LEU A 81 -7.96 -9.45 -10.65
C LEU A 81 -7.02 -8.79 -9.64
N PHE A 82 -7.47 -8.63 -8.40
CA PHE A 82 -6.65 -8.12 -7.29
C PHE A 82 -5.42 -9.02 -7.05
N GLY A 83 -5.60 -10.34 -7.02
CA GLY A 83 -4.50 -11.30 -6.93
C GLY A 83 -3.57 -11.27 -8.15
N LEU A 84 -4.13 -11.22 -9.36
CA LEU A 84 -3.40 -11.19 -10.62
C LEU A 84 -2.48 -9.96 -10.73
N ILE A 85 -3.04 -8.78 -10.49
CA ILE A 85 -2.29 -7.51 -10.53
C ILE A 85 -1.23 -7.50 -9.42
N GLY A 86 -1.55 -8.02 -8.24
CA GLY A 86 -0.60 -8.16 -7.15
C GLY A 86 0.58 -9.08 -7.47
N PHE A 87 0.33 -10.20 -8.15
CA PHE A 87 1.37 -11.11 -8.61
C PHE A 87 2.30 -10.43 -9.63
N PHE A 88 1.74 -9.82 -10.68
CA PHE A 88 2.56 -9.11 -11.69
C PHE A 88 3.36 -7.95 -11.07
N ALA A 89 2.77 -7.19 -10.15
CA ALA A 89 3.47 -6.13 -9.43
C ALA A 89 4.71 -6.66 -8.69
N GLN A 90 4.58 -7.80 -8.00
CA GLN A 90 5.70 -8.45 -7.30
C GLN A 90 6.75 -8.99 -8.26
N VAL A 91 6.36 -9.65 -9.36
CA VAL A 91 7.30 -10.15 -10.37
C VAL A 91 8.15 -9.00 -10.93
N CYS A 92 7.51 -7.89 -11.33
CA CYS A 92 8.23 -6.72 -11.83
C CYS A 92 9.14 -6.12 -10.74
N ALA A 93 8.68 -6.07 -9.49
CA ALA A 93 9.43 -5.50 -8.37
C ALA A 93 10.68 -6.32 -8.00
N TYR A 94 10.55 -7.66 -7.98
CA TYR A 94 11.64 -8.56 -7.66
C TYR A 94 12.62 -8.71 -8.81
N LYS A 95 12.14 -8.81 -10.05
CA LYS A 95 13.01 -8.77 -11.25
C LYS A 95 13.87 -7.51 -11.24
N ARG A 96 13.30 -6.35 -10.89
CA ARG A 96 14.10 -5.13 -10.71
C ARG A 96 15.17 -5.26 -9.62
N ILE A 97 14.85 -5.80 -8.44
CA ILE A 97 15.82 -5.89 -7.32
C ILE A 97 17.01 -6.79 -7.68
N ASP A 98 16.75 -7.81 -8.50
CA ASP A 98 17.77 -8.74 -8.97
C ASP A 98 18.77 -8.04 -9.90
N TYR A 99 18.28 -7.29 -10.89
CA TYR A 99 19.12 -6.62 -11.90
C TYR A 99 19.58 -5.19 -11.54
N SER A 100 19.06 -4.58 -10.46
CA SER A 100 19.35 -3.19 -10.07
C SER A 100 19.94 -3.10 -8.66
N ASN A 101 20.74 -2.05 -8.39
CA ASN A 101 21.20 -1.75 -7.04
C ASN A 101 19.99 -1.34 -6.16
N PRO A 102 19.81 -1.87 -4.94
CA PRO A 102 18.72 -1.50 -4.03
C PRO A 102 18.53 0.01 -3.84
N THR A 103 19.61 0.79 -3.96
CA THR A 103 19.62 2.26 -3.87
C THR A 103 18.88 2.96 -5.03
N LEU A 104 18.85 2.34 -6.22
CA LEU A 104 18.05 2.83 -7.36
C LEU A 104 16.56 2.53 -7.16
N ALA A 105 16.23 1.39 -6.54
CA ALA A 105 14.85 1.00 -6.26
C ALA A 105 14.19 1.89 -5.19
N SER A 106 14.97 2.38 -4.22
CA SER A 106 14.49 3.28 -3.16
C SER A 106 14.17 4.67 -3.71
N THR A 107 15.06 5.26 -4.52
CA THR A 107 14.92 6.63 -5.07
C THR A 107 13.63 6.83 -5.91
N ILE A 108 13.17 5.78 -6.60
CA ILE A 108 12.05 5.85 -7.57
C ILE A 108 10.70 5.38 -6.96
N SER A 109 10.71 4.82 -5.75
CA SER A 109 9.49 4.40 -5.04
C SER A 109 8.56 5.54 -4.61
N ASN A 110 9.02 6.79 -4.74
CA ASN A 110 8.22 8.01 -4.67
C ASN A 110 7.11 8.11 -5.72
N LEU A 111 7.17 7.28 -6.76
CA LEU A 111 6.09 7.16 -7.75
C LEU A 111 4.82 6.52 -7.17
N SER A 112 4.91 5.70 -6.12
CA SER A 112 3.75 4.97 -5.61
C SER A 112 2.66 5.91 -5.07
N PRO A 113 2.97 6.91 -4.22
CA PRO A 113 1.98 7.90 -3.83
C PRO A 113 1.46 8.71 -5.01
N ALA A 114 2.34 9.18 -5.91
CA ALA A 114 1.95 9.99 -7.07
C ALA A 114 0.97 9.24 -8.00
N PHE A 115 1.27 7.98 -8.36
CA PHE A 115 0.38 7.14 -9.15
C PHE A 115 -0.94 6.84 -8.42
N THR A 116 -0.89 6.57 -7.12
CA THR A 116 -2.09 6.34 -6.32
C THR A 116 -2.99 7.58 -6.29
N PHE A 117 -2.42 8.78 -6.15
CA PHE A 117 -3.17 10.03 -6.21
C PHE A 117 -3.76 10.28 -7.60
N ILE A 118 -2.97 10.12 -8.66
CA ILE A 118 -3.44 10.29 -10.05
C ILE A 118 -4.59 9.34 -10.36
N LEU A 119 -4.42 8.05 -10.05
CA LEU A 119 -5.45 7.04 -10.28
C LEU A 119 -6.67 7.28 -9.40
N ALA A 120 -6.51 7.64 -8.13
CA ALA A 120 -7.63 7.99 -7.26
C ALA A 120 -8.43 9.17 -7.80
N VAL A 121 -7.77 10.19 -8.37
CA VAL A 121 -8.44 11.32 -9.04
C VAL A 121 -9.13 10.86 -10.33
N LEU A 122 -8.48 10.02 -11.15
CA LEU A 122 -9.08 9.48 -12.38
C LEU A 122 -10.32 8.64 -12.10
N PHE A 123 -10.26 7.70 -11.15
CA PHE A 123 -11.39 6.86 -10.76
C PHE A 123 -12.50 7.69 -10.09
N ARG A 124 -12.15 8.68 -9.24
CA ARG A 124 -13.15 9.60 -8.65
C ARG A 124 -13.84 10.48 -9.70
N ARG A 125 -13.14 10.86 -10.77
CA ARG A 125 -13.70 11.65 -11.89
C ARG A 125 -14.67 10.85 -12.75
N ILE A 126 -14.52 9.52 -12.80
CA ILE A 126 -15.51 8.62 -13.44
C ILE A 126 -16.79 8.53 -12.57
N SER A 127 -16.68 8.70 -11.25
CA SER A 127 -17.80 8.56 -10.31
C SER A 127 -18.49 9.86 -9.88
N SER A 128 -17.90 11.04 -10.12
CA SER A 128 -18.48 12.32 -9.69
C SER A 128 -18.11 13.46 -10.64
N CYS A 129 -19.11 13.97 -11.36
CA CYS A 129 -19.04 15.23 -12.09
C CYS A 129 -19.00 16.41 -11.11
N SER A 130 -17.83 16.75 -10.54
CA SER A 130 -17.58 18.10 -10.03
C SER A 130 -16.10 18.47 -10.23
N LEU A 131 -15.90 19.52 -11.02
CA LEU A 131 -14.60 19.97 -11.50
C LEU A 131 -14.00 20.97 -10.51
N GLN A 132 -13.35 20.48 -9.46
CA GLN A 132 -12.37 21.28 -8.72
C GLN A 132 -11.07 20.48 -8.61
N ARG A 133 -10.02 20.98 -9.27
CA ARG A 133 -8.68 20.37 -9.23
C ARG A 133 -8.00 20.76 -7.92
N PRO A 134 -7.77 19.83 -6.99
CA PRO A 134 -7.06 20.17 -5.75
C PRO A 134 -5.60 20.52 -6.07
N PRO A 135 -4.95 21.39 -5.28
CA PRO A 135 -3.54 21.77 -5.46
C PRO A 135 -2.58 20.56 -5.47
N SER A 136 -2.94 19.47 -4.77
CA SER A 136 -2.22 18.19 -4.78
C SER A 136 -2.13 17.51 -6.15
N PHE A 137 -3.05 17.81 -7.07
CA PHE A 137 -3.00 17.30 -8.45
C PHE A 137 -1.80 17.87 -9.22
N PHE A 138 -1.55 19.18 -9.08
CA PHE A 138 -0.42 19.85 -9.73
C PHE A 138 0.92 19.38 -9.17
N LEU A 139 1.01 19.15 -7.86
CA LEU A 139 2.22 18.64 -7.23
C LEU A 139 2.52 17.18 -7.65
N SER A 140 1.50 16.33 -7.78
CA SER A 140 1.68 14.97 -8.31
C SER A 140 2.17 14.97 -9.76
N ILE A 141 1.71 15.95 -10.55
CA ILE A 141 2.19 16.16 -11.92
C ILE A 141 3.66 16.61 -11.93
N THR A 142 4.03 17.58 -11.09
CA THR A 142 5.43 18.03 -10.98
C THR A 142 6.37 16.92 -10.52
N VAL A 143 5.96 16.13 -9.52
CA VAL A 143 6.71 14.94 -9.08
C VAL A 143 6.82 13.93 -10.23
N PHE A 144 5.74 13.67 -10.97
CA PHE A 144 5.74 12.78 -12.12
C PHE A 144 6.73 13.25 -13.21
N TYR A 145 6.74 14.53 -13.57
CA TYR A 145 7.69 15.11 -14.53
C TYR A 145 9.15 15.05 -14.04
N PHE A 146 9.40 15.27 -12.76
CA PHE A 146 10.75 15.15 -12.20
C PHE A 146 11.22 13.68 -12.20
N THR A 147 10.33 12.73 -11.87
CA THR A 147 10.63 11.30 -11.94
C THR A 147 10.74 10.76 -13.37
N SER A 148 10.02 11.33 -14.35
CA SER A 148 10.05 10.84 -15.74
C SER A 148 11.41 11.08 -16.38
N THR A 149 12.03 12.24 -16.17
CA THR A 149 13.41 12.50 -16.62
C THR A 149 14.42 11.52 -16.01
N PHE A 150 14.19 11.05 -14.78
CA PHE A 150 15.01 10.03 -14.12
C PHE A 150 14.77 8.62 -14.67
N ILE A 151 13.51 8.27 -14.98
CA ILE A 151 13.13 7.01 -15.63
C ILE A 151 13.83 6.87 -17.00
N PHE A 152 13.83 7.94 -17.80
CA PHE A 152 14.50 7.94 -19.10
C PHE A 152 16.01 7.75 -18.99
N LYS A 153 16.66 8.28 -17.94
CA LYS A 153 18.09 8.05 -17.67
C LYS A 153 18.43 6.61 -17.27
N LEU A 154 17.50 5.88 -16.64
CA LEU A 154 17.71 4.49 -16.22
C LEU A 154 17.48 3.45 -17.34
N GLY A 155 16.95 3.87 -18.49
CA GLY A 155 16.66 2.96 -19.60
C GLY A 155 15.57 1.93 -19.27
N HIS A 156 15.73 0.69 -19.77
CA HIS A 156 14.70 -0.35 -19.66
C HIS A 156 14.33 -0.73 -18.22
N TRP A 157 15.28 -0.64 -17.27
CA TRP A 157 15.02 -0.91 -15.86
C TRP A 157 14.14 0.15 -15.19
N GLY A 158 14.26 1.41 -15.62
CA GLY A 158 13.40 2.50 -15.15
C GLY A 158 11.94 2.31 -15.59
N ILE A 159 11.73 1.81 -16.80
CA ILE A 159 10.38 1.51 -17.33
C ILE A 159 9.76 0.34 -16.56
N LEU A 160 10.48 -0.78 -16.40
CA LEU A 160 10.01 -1.93 -15.62
C LEU A 160 9.61 -1.53 -14.20
N LEU A 161 10.34 -0.56 -13.64
CA LEU A 161 10.08 -0.03 -12.32
C LEU A 161 8.84 0.87 -12.24
N ALA A 162 8.64 1.75 -13.21
CA ALA A 162 7.43 2.56 -13.31
C ALA A 162 6.18 1.67 -13.43
N VAL A 163 6.26 0.61 -14.24
CA VAL A 163 5.19 -0.39 -14.38
C VAL A 163 4.89 -1.08 -13.05
N ALA A 164 5.92 -1.51 -12.30
CA ALA A 164 5.72 -2.15 -11.00
C ALA A 164 4.94 -1.24 -10.02
N TYR A 165 5.30 0.03 -9.90
CA TYR A 165 4.61 0.96 -8.98
C TYR A 165 3.21 1.36 -9.45
N LEU A 166 3.00 1.43 -10.76
CA LEU A 166 1.67 1.62 -11.32
C LEU A 166 0.77 0.43 -10.98
N LEU A 167 1.27 -0.81 -11.12
CA LEU A 167 0.54 -2.02 -10.74
C LEU A 167 0.25 -2.08 -9.22
N PHE A 168 1.21 -1.71 -8.35
CA PHE A 168 0.93 -1.59 -6.90
C PHE A 168 -0.17 -0.57 -6.59
N SER A 169 -0.19 0.55 -7.32
CA SER A 169 -1.21 1.59 -7.12
C SER A 169 -2.59 1.12 -7.58
N ILE A 170 -2.67 0.46 -8.75
CA ILE A 170 -3.92 -0.16 -9.23
C ILE A 170 -4.42 -1.21 -8.24
N ARG A 171 -3.52 -2.06 -7.73
CA ARG A 171 -3.84 -3.06 -6.72
C ARG A 171 -4.51 -2.44 -5.50
N TYR A 172 -3.94 -1.37 -4.94
CA TYR A 172 -4.52 -0.71 -3.76
C TYR A 172 -5.93 -0.17 -4.02
N ILE A 173 -6.20 0.34 -5.23
CA ILE A 173 -7.52 0.85 -5.61
C ILE A 173 -8.54 -0.28 -5.76
N ILE A 174 -8.17 -1.38 -6.41
CA ILE A 174 -9.05 -2.56 -6.50
C ILE A 174 -9.32 -3.09 -5.09
N GLN A 175 -8.30 -3.16 -4.25
CA GLN A 175 -8.44 -3.60 -2.86
C GLN A 175 -9.42 -2.72 -2.08
N THR A 176 -9.38 -1.39 -2.25
CA THR A 176 -10.36 -0.52 -1.59
C THR A 176 -11.79 -0.80 -2.04
N HIS A 177 -12.02 -1.01 -3.33
CA HIS A 177 -13.36 -1.35 -3.82
C HIS A 177 -13.83 -2.74 -3.37
N VAL A 178 -12.92 -3.69 -3.18
CA VAL A 178 -13.26 -4.99 -2.59
C VAL A 178 -13.63 -4.82 -1.12
N MET A 179 -12.88 -4.01 -0.35
CA MET A 179 -13.16 -3.74 1.07
C MET A 179 -14.46 -2.97 1.30
N GLU A 180 -14.89 -2.13 0.34
CA GLU A 180 -16.21 -1.45 0.40
C GLU A 180 -17.38 -2.44 0.31
N ILE A 181 -17.23 -3.52 -0.46
CA ILE A 181 -18.27 -4.54 -0.66
C ILE A 181 -18.16 -5.63 0.40
N TYR A 182 -16.93 -5.96 0.80
CA TYR A 182 -16.60 -7.08 1.68
C TYR A 182 -15.67 -6.62 2.81
N PRO A 183 -16.23 -6.06 3.90
CA PRO A 183 -15.46 -5.41 4.97
C PRO A 183 -14.84 -6.40 5.98
N ALA A 184 -14.34 -7.53 5.49
CA ALA A 184 -13.66 -8.55 6.30
C ALA A 184 -12.18 -8.62 5.92
N GLU A 185 -11.35 -7.91 6.68
CA GLU A 185 -9.93 -7.65 6.37
C GLU A 185 -9.12 -8.95 6.23
N LEU A 186 -9.32 -9.86 7.19
CA LEU A 186 -8.61 -11.13 7.25
C LEU A 186 -8.94 -12.00 6.04
N LEU A 187 -10.21 -12.03 5.62
CA LEU A 187 -10.65 -12.88 4.52
C LEU A 187 -10.24 -12.30 3.16
N VAL A 188 -10.27 -10.98 2.99
CA VAL A 188 -9.75 -10.34 1.77
C VAL A 188 -8.25 -10.57 1.65
N ALA A 189 -7.50 -10.48 2.75
CA ALA A 189 -6.09 -10.83 2.77
C ALA A 189 -5.85 -12.32 2.47
N LEU A 190 -6.67 -13.23 3.03
CA LEU A 190 -6.58 -14.66 2.75
C LEU A 190 -6.83 -14.96 1.26
N PHE A 191 -7.93 -14.46 0.69
CA PHE A 191 -8.24 -14.67 -0.72
C PHE A 191 -7.18 -14.08 -1.64
N TYR A 192 -6.63 -12.93 -1.29
CA TYR A 192 -5.50 -12.35 -2.02
C TYR A 192 -4.31 -13.30 -2.10
N ASN A 193 -3.92 -13.91 -0.97
CA ASN A 193 -2.79 -14.83 -0.93
C ASN A 193 -3.10 -16.15 -1.63
N ILE A 194 -4.33 -16.66 -1.53
CA ILE A 194 -4.78 -17.86 -2.26
C ILE A 194 -4.76 -17.61 -3.77
N CYS A 195 -5.35 -16.52 -4.26
CA CYS A 195 -5.30 -16.18 -5.69
C CYS A 195 -3.85 -15.98 -6.17
N GLY A 196 -3.02 -15.31 -5.37
CA GLY A 196 -1.59 -15.16 -5.64
C GLY A 196 -0.88 -16.51 -5.76
N ALA A 197 -1.13 -17.46 -4.85
CA ALA A 197 -0.56 -18.81 -4.90
C ALA A 197 -1.03 -19.60 -6.12
N ILE A 198 -2.34 -19.55 -6.43
CA ILE A 198 -2.94 -20.24 -7.59
C ILE A 198 -2.38 -19.72 -8.91
N ILE A 199 -2.13 -18.41 -9.03
CA ILE A 199 -1.59 -17.79 -10.25
C ILE A 199 -0.08 -18.02 -10.34
N SER A 200 0.63 -17.88 -9.23
CA SER A 200 2.09 -18.00 -9.20
C SER A 200 2.56 -19.44 -9.43
N ALA A 201 1.85 -20.45 -8.93
CA ALA A 201 2.25 -21.85 -9.07
C ALA A 201 2.42 -22.30 -10.54
N PRO A 202 1.44 -22.14 -11.45
CA PRO A 202 1.61 -22.45 -12.87
C PRO A 202 2.73 -21.65 -13.53
N VAL A 203 2.84 -20.35 -13.23
CA VAL A 203 3.88 -19.49 -13.80
C VAL A 203 5.27 -19.95 -13.35
N SER A 204 5.43 -20.34 -12.08
CA SER A 204 6.69 -20.88 -11.57
C SER A 204 7.02 -22.25 -12.16
N LEU A 205 6.03 -23.12 -12.40
CA LEU A 205 6.26 -24.43 -13.03
C LEU A 205 6.66 -24.30 -14.51
N ILE A 206 6.10 -23.31 -15.22
CA ILE A 206 6.46 -23.04 -16.62
C ILE A 206 7.85 -22.39 -16.70
N ALA A 207 8.16 -21.47 -15.79
CA ALA A 207 9.44 -20.75 -15.78
C ALA A 207 10.60 -21.64 -15.33
N GLU A 208 10.34 -22.55 -14.38
CA GLU A 208 11.32 -23.43 -13.76
C GLU A 208 10.81 -24.87 -13.84
N SER A 209 10.96 -25.46 -15.03
CA SER A 209 10.45 -26.81 -15.36
C SER A 209 11.18 -27.94 -14.65
N GLU A 210 12.39 -27.69 -14.16
CA GLU A 210 13.20 -28.67 -13.45
C GLU A 210 12.79 -28.80 -11.98
N LEU A 211 12.27 -29.95 -11.54
CA LEU A 211 11.90 -30.19 -10.13
C LEU A 211 13.07 -30.01 -9.14
N SER A 212 14.32 -30.07 -9.62
CA SER A 212 15.52 -29.82 -8.82
C SER A 212 15.63 -28.36 -8.35
N SER A 213 15.07 -27.39 -9.09
CA SER A 213 15.06 -25.97 -8.68
C SER A 213 14.04 -25.68 -7.58
N TRP A 214 13.07 -26.57 -7.37
CA TRP A 214 12.10 -26.52 -6.26
C TRP A 214 12.66 -27.09 -4.96
N MET A 215 13.77 -27.83 -5.00
CA MET A 215 14.46 -28.27 -3.80
C MET A 215 15.19 -27.09 -3.14
N LEU A 216 14.60 -26.54 -2.08
CA LEU A 216 15.22 -25.51 -1.25
C LEU A 216 16.51 -26.05 -0.55
N ARG A 217 17.67 -25.94 -1.21
CA ARG A 217 19.00 -26.12 -0.60
C ARG A 217 19.86 -24.91 -0.94
N PRO A 218 19.94 -23.87 -0.08
CA PRO A 218 20.69 -23.87 1.19
C PRO A 218 19.89 -23.27 2.38
N SER A 219 20.39 -23.42 3.63
CA SER A 219 19.71 -22.97 4.88
C SER A 219 19.17 -21.54 4.84
N VAL A 220 19.88 -20.62 4.17
CA VAL A 220 19.50 -19.21 4.08
C VAL A 220 18.25 -18.99 3.21
N ALA A 221 18.06 -19.77 2.14
CA ALA A 221 16.91 -19.61 1.25
C ALA A 221 15.61 -20.06 1.94
N VAL A 222 15.67 -21.17 2.70
CA VAL A 222 14.55 -21.65 3.51
C VAL A 222 14.12 -20.60 4.53
N ILE A 223 15.08 -20.03 5.27
CA ILE A 223 14.80 -18.98 6.26
C ILE A 223 14.23 -17.73 5.57
N ALA A 224 14.81 -17.30 4.46
CA ALA A 224 14.33 -16.14 3.71
C ALA A 224 12.89 -16.33 3.24
N VAL A 225 12.55 -17.50 2.71
CA VAL A 225 11.20 -17.84 2.23
C VAL A 225 10.19 -17.93 3.37
N LEU A 226 10.54 -18.59 4.47
CA LEU A 226 9.68 -18.67 5.66
C LEU A 226 9.39 -17.29 6.24
N CYS A 227 10.43 -16.48 6.48
CA CYS A 227 10.27 -15.11 6.95
C CYS A 227 9.42 -14.30 5.97
N SER A 228 9.68 -14.41 4.67
CA SER A 228 8.97 -13.63 3.66
C SER A 228 7.50 -14.00 3.55
N GLY A 229 7.15 -15.28 3.69
CA GLY A 229 5.76 -15.73 3.71
C GLY A 229 4.99 -15.24 4.94
N VAL A 230 5.64 -15.30 6.11
CA VAL A 230 5.05 -14.77 7.36
C VAL A 230 4.80 -13.27 7.25
N ILE A 231 5.81 -12.52 6.79
CA ILE A 231 5.72 -11.08 6.55
C ILE A 231 4.63 -10.79 5.52
N GLN A 232 4.55 -11.54 4.42
CA GLN A 232 3.53 -11.37 3.38
C GLN A 232 2.12 -11.54 3.94
N GLY A 233 1.89 -12.55 4.78
CA GLY A 233 0.61 -12.76 5.48
C GLY A 233 0.23 -11.56 6.35
N PHE A 234 1.08 -11.20 7.32
CA PHE A 234 0.83 -10.07 8.22
C PHE A 234 0.68 -8.73 7.48
N SER A 235 1.56 -8.44 6.54
CA SER A 235 1.51 -7.22 5.75
C SER A 235 0.21 -7.11 4.95
N SER A 236 -0.25 -8.22 4.35
CA SER A 236 -1.52 -8.21 3.60
C SER A 236 -2.74 -7.93 4.48
N PHE A 237 -2.76 -8.48 5.71
CA PHE A 237 -3.80 -8.20 6.69
C PHE A 237 -3.79 -6.74 7.14
N VAL A 238 -2.64 -6.20 7.57
CA VAL A 238 -2.56 -4.83 8.07
C VAL A 238 -2.78 -3.80 6.97
N ILE A 239 -2.37 -4.07 5.72
CA ILE A 239 -2.73 -3.23 4.58
C ILE A 239 -4.25 -3.24 4.39
N ALA A 240 -4.90 -4.41 4.38
CA ALA A 240 -6.37 -4.47 4.28
C ALA A 240 -7.06 -3.70 5.42
N TRP A 241 -6.56 -3.86 6.64
CA TRP A 241 -7.05 -3.17 7.83
C TRP A 241 -6.85 -1.65 7.78
N GLY A 242 -5.67 -1.18 7.38
CA GLY A 242 -5.40 0.24 7.20
C GLY A 242 -6.23 0.88 6.09
N LEU A 243 -6.46 0.15 4.99
CA LEU A 243 -7.35 0.60 3.91
C LEU A 243 -8.78 0.76 4.40
N HIS A 244 -9.27 -0.20 5.18
CA HIS A 244 -10.64 -0.15 5.70
C HIS A 244 -10.82 1.00 6.70
N LEU A 245 -9.85 1.21 7.59
CA LEU A 245 -9.94 2.24 8.62
C LEU A 245 -9.75 3.66 8.08
N LYS A 246 -8.77 3.88 7.20
CA LYS A 246 -8.29 5.22 6.82
C LYS A 246 -8.20 5.46 5.31
N GLY A 247 -8.46 4.44 4.49
CA GLY A 247 -8.47 4.54 3.03
C GLY A 247 -7.09 4.37 2.35
N PRO A 248 -7.06 4.42 1.01
CA PRO A 248 -5.85 4.17 0.20
C PRO A 248 -4.80 5.25 0.33
N VAL A 249 -5.22 6.49 0.52
CA VAL A 249 -4.33 7.63 0.70
C VAL A 249 -3.49 7.45 1.97
N TYR A 250 -4.09 6.96 3.07
CA TYR A 250 -3.37 6.71 4.33
C TYR A 250 -2.27 5.67 4.19
N ILE A 251 -2.42 4.66 3.33
CA ILE A 251 -1.34 3.70 3.11
C ILE A 251 -0.22 4.31 2.28
N ALA A 252 -0.60 5.08 1.25
CA ALA A 252 0.37 5.76 0.40
C ALA A 252 1.27 6.71 1.20
N ILE A 253 0.80 7.29 2.31
CA ILE A 253 1.63 8.23 3.07
C ILE A 253 2.84 7.63 3.77
N PHE A 254 2.86 6.31 3.99
CA PHE A 254 4.00 5.61 4.60
C PHE A 254 5.06 5.20 3.56
N LYS A 255 4.75 5.28 2.27
CA LYS A 255 5.69 4.86 1.21
C LYS A 255 6.97 5.72 1.16
N PRO A 256 6.92 7.06 1.26
CA PRO A 256 8.15 7.87 1.35
C PRO A 256 8.99 7.53 2.60
N VAL A 257 8.35 7.20 3.72
CA VAL A 257 9.05 6.78 4.96
C VAL A 257 9.80 5.47 4.75
N SER A 258 9.19 4.53 4.02
CA SER A 258 9.83 3.26 3.61
C SER A 258 11.16 3.47 2.89
N ILE A 259 11.30 4.58 2.14
CA ILE A 259 12.51 4.93 1.39
C ILE A 259 13.64 5.34 2.32
N ALA A 260 13.34 6.21 3.29
CA ALA A 260 14.31 6.66 4.26
C ALA A 260 14.83 5.46 5.07
N ILE A 261 13.92 4.57 5.48
CA ILE A 261 14.26 3.32 6.16
C ILE A 261 15.10 2.42 5.25
N ALA A 262 14.72 2.29 3.97
CA ALA A 262 15.46 1.48 2.99
C ALA A 262 16.88 1.99 2.76
N ALA A 263 17.06 3.31 2.60
CA ALA A 263 18.38 3.91 2.43
C ALA A 263 19.26 3.69 3.65
N PHE A 264 18.72 3.88 4.86
CA PHE A 264 19.43 3.65 6.12
C PHE A 264 19.82 2.17 6.30
N MET A 265 18.87 1.25 6.13
CA MET A 265 19.11 -0.19 6.21
C MET A 265 20.09 -0.68 5.14
N SER A 266 19.98 -0.18 3.90
CA SER A 266 20.89 -0.56 2.81
C SER A 266 22.32 -0.09 3.09
N ALA A 267 22.52 1.11 3.63
CA ALA A 267 23.84 1.60 3.98
C ALA A 267 24.51 0.75 5.06
N ILE A 268 23.75 0.33 6.08
CA ILE A 268 24.27 -0.50 7.17
C ILE A 268 24.57 -1.94 6.70
N PHE A 269 23.64 -2.56 5.96
CA PHE A 269 23.73 -3.98 5.62
C PHE A 269 24.51 -4.28 4.34
N LEU A 270 24.49 -3.40 3.34
CA LEU A 270 25.19 -3.61 2.06
C LEU A 270 26.54 -2.87 1.99
N GLY A 271 26.79 -1.91 2.88
CA GLY A 271 28.03 -1.11 2.86
C GLY A 271 28.17 -0.21 1.62
N ASP A 272 27.09 -0.02 0.86
CA ASP A 272 27.08 0.83 -0.33
C ASP A 272 27.30 2.31 0.06
N SER A 273 28.16 3.00 -0.70
CA SER A 273 28.35 4.44 -0.55
C SER A 273 27.08 5.18 -0.95
N LEU A 274 26.32 5.66 0.05
CA LEU A 274 25.14 6.49 -0.19
C LEU A 274 25.57 7.78 -0.91
N TYR A 275 25.21 7.92 -2.18
CA TYR A 275 25.40 9.17 -2.90
C TYR A 275 24.64 10.29 -2.19
N LEU A 276 25.35 11.36 -1.83
CA LEU A 276 24.80 12.53 -1.11
C LEU A 276 23.51 13.06 -1.77
N GLY A 277 23.45 13.04 -3.11
CA GLY A 277 22.27 13.45 -3.88
C GLY A 277 21.02 12.60 -3.65
N SER A 278 21.14 11.31 -3.32
CA SER A 278 20.00 10.44 -2.98
C SER A 278 19.42 10.81 -1.61
N ILE A 279 20.29 11.07 -0.63
CA ILE A 279 19.87 11.51 0.72
C ILE A 279 19.12 12.84 0.64
N ILE A 280 19.67 13.82 -0.09
CA ILE A 280 19.04 15.12 -0.30
C ILE A 280 17.68 14.96 -0.99
N GLY A 281 17.60 14.09 -2.01
CA GLY A 281 16.34 13.78 -2.70
C GLY A 281 15.27 13.20 -1.77
N VAL A 282 15.62 12.25 -0.90
CA VAL A 282 14.68 11.67 0.07
C VAL A 282 14.17 12.72 1.05
N ILE A 283 15.04 13.61 1.53
CA ILE A 283 14.65 14.69 2.45
C ILE A 283 13.67 15.66 1.78
N ILE A 284 13.99 16.13 0.57
CA ILE A 284 13.14 17.05 -0.19
C ILE A 284 11.76 16.44 -0.46
N ILE A 285 11.72 15.17 -0.90
CA ILE A 285 10.46 14.49 -1.23
C ILE A 285 9.63 14.23 0.04
N SER A 286 10.27 13.82 1.14
CA SER A 286 9.57 13.63 2.41
C SER A 286 8.93 14.94 2.88
N ILE A 287 9.70 16.04 2.91
CA ILE A 287 9.20 17.36 3.33
C ILE A 287 8.06 17.82 2.42
N GLY A 288 8.23 17.77 1.10
CA GLY A 288 7.21 18.21 0.14
C GLY A 288 5.91 17.41 0.27
N PHE A 289 6.02 16.10 0.48
CA PHE A 289 4.87 15.23 0.63
C PHE A 289 4.13 15.45 1.97
N TYR A 290 4.86 15.59 3.09
CA TYR A 290 4.27 15.92 4.38
C TYR A 290 3.62 17.29 4.42
N ALA A 291 4.20 18.29 3.74
CA ALA A 291 3.59 19.61 3.60
C ALA A 291 2.21 19.55 2.93
N VAL A 292 2.06 18.73 1.88
CA VAL A 292 0.78 18.54 1.17
C VAL A 292 -0.24 17.83 2.06
N ILE A 293 0.16 16.81 2.81
CA ILE A 293 -0.75 16.15 3.76
C ILE A 293 -1.21 17.11 4.85
N TRP A 294 -0.28 17.90 5.40
CA TRP A 294 -0.58 18.91 6.40
C TRP A 294 -1.60 19.94 5.89
N GLU A 295 -1.44 20.39 4.64
CA GLU A 295 -2.42 21.25 3.99
C GLU A 295 -3.79 20.58 3.84
N LYS A 296 -3.83 19.30 3.44
CA LYS A 296 -5.08 18.52 3.33
C LYS A 296 -5.77 18.32 4.68
N ALA A 297 -5.02 18.06 5.73
CA ALA A 297 -5.56 17.97 7.09
C ALA A 297 -6.21 19.31 7.51
N LYS A 298 -5.54 20.41 7.20
CA LYS A 298 -6.05 21.77 7.48
C LYS A 298 -7.29 22.12 6.64
N GLU A 299 -7.35 21.70 5.38
CA GLU A 299 -8.55 21.85 4.53
C GLU A 299 -9.76 21.10 5.10
N ALA A 300 -9.56 19.87 5.59
CA ALA A 300 -10.62 19.06 6.20
C ALA A 300 -11.13 19.69 7.51
N GLU A 301 -10.25 20.20 8.36
CA GLU A 301 -10.64 20.92 9.57
C GLU A 301 -11.45 22.18 9.25
N ARG A 302 -11.04 22.94 8.23
CA ARG A 302 -11.74 24.16 7.77
C ARG A 302 -13.12 23.88 7.18
N THR A 303 -13.29 22.79 6.44
CA THR A 303 -14.62 22.40 5.90
C THR A 303 -15.55 21.94 7.01
N THR A 304 -15.04 21.19 7.99
CA THR A 304 -15.82 20.72 9.13
C THR A 304 -16.23 21.86 10.06
N SER A 305 -15.37 22.85 10.29
CA SER A 305 -15.70 24.05 11.06
C SER A 305 -16.66 24.97 10.30
N SER A 306 -16.45 25.18 9.00
CA SER A 306 -17.33 25.96 8.13
C SER A 306 -18.72 25.35 7.98
N SER A 307 -18.89 24.02 8.07
CA SER A 307 -20.21 23.38 8.08
C SER A 307 -20.94 23.52 9.43
N LYS A 308 -20.22 23.61 10.55
CA LYS A 308 -20.79 23.81 11.89
C LYS A 308 -21.24 25.25 12.17
N VAL A 309 -20.56 26.24 11.59
CA VAL A 309 -20.86 27.67 11.78
C VAL A 309 -22.26 28.08 11.28
N PRO A 310 -22.75 27.64 10.10
CA PRO A 310 -24.11 27.88 9.63
C PRO A 310 -25.17 27.23 10.52
N LEU A 311 -24.92 25.99 10.97
CA LEU A 311 -25.87 25.26 11.82
C LEU A 311 -26.04 25.92 13.20
N LEU A 312 -24.95 26.37 13.81
CA LEU A 312 -25.00 27.13 15.06
C LEU A 312 -25.77 28.44 14.90
N LYS A 313 -25.48 29.22 13.84
CA LYS A 313 -26.21 30.47 13.57
C LYS A 313 -27.71 30.25 13.30
N VAL A 314 -28.08 29.17 12.62
CA VAL A 314 -29.50 28.83 12.37
C VAL A 314 -30.19 28.41 13.66
N GLU A 315 -29.53 27.64 14.52
CA GLU A 315 -30.09 27.22 15.80
C GLU A 315 -30.23 28.39 16.78
N ASP A 316 -29.25 29.29 16.84
CA ASP A 316 -29.32 30.53 17.64
C ASP A 316 -30.46 31.44 17.17
N ALA A 317 -30.65 31.57 15.86
CA ALA A 317 -31.77 32.33 15.29
C ALA A 317 -33.13 31.70 15.59
N ARG A 318 -33.22 30.35 15.63
CA ARG A 318 -34.43 29.63 16.03
C ARG A 318 -34.73 29.81 17.51
N ILE A 319 -33.74 29.72 18.39
CA ILE A 319 -33.88 29.93 19.83
C ILE A 319 -34.32 31.37 20.12
N SER A 320 -33.70 32.36 19.48
CA SER A 320 -34.08 33.76 19.59
C SER A 320 -35.54 34.01 19.15
N LYS A 321 -35.95 33.47 17.99
CA LYS A 321 -37.35 33.54 17.53
C LYS A 321 -38.32 32.83 18.49
N ARG A 322 -37.92 31.71 19.09
CA ARG A 322 -38.73 30.97 20.06
C ARG A 322 -38.94 31.78 21.34
N ASN A 323 -37.89 32.40 21.86
CA ASN A 323 -37.93 33.24 23.06
C ASN A 323 -38.78 34.50 22.85
N ALA A 324 -38.67 35.17 21.69
CA ALA A 324 -39.51 36.30 21.32
C ALA A 324 -41.02 35.94 21.22
N ARG A 325 -41.36 34.72 20.78
CA ARG A 325 -42.75 34.24 20.78
C ARG A 325 -43.29 33.97 22.18
N ILE A 326 -42.44 33.50 23.10
CA ILE A 326 -42.83 33.25 24.50
C ILE A 326 -43.07 34.58 25.23
N LEU A 327 -42.23 35.58 25.00
CA LEU A 327 -42.38 36.92 25.58
C LEU A 327 -43.63 37.66 25.09
N LYS A 328 -44.08 37.44 23.85
CA LYS A 328 -45.35 38.02 23.33
C LYS A 328 -46.63 37.35 23.83
N ARG A 329 -46.52 36.21 24.54
CA ARG A 329 -47.67 35.46 25.07
C ARG A 329 -47.89 35.67 26.58
N LYS A 330 -47.03 36.45 27.23
CA LYS A 330 -47.23 36.99 28.59
C LYS A 330 -47.68 38.44 28.47
#